data_AF-A0A3L6SLE8-F1
#
_entry.id   AF-A0A3L6SLE8-F1
#
_cell.length_a   1.000
_cell.length_b   1.000
_cell.length_c   1.000
_cell.angle_alpha   90.00
_cell.angle_beta   90.00
_cell.angle_gamma   90.00
#
_symmetry.space_group_name_H-M   'P 1'
#
loop_
_entity.id
_entity.type
_entity.pdbx_description
1 polymer ?
#
loop_
_entity_poly.entity_id
_entity_poly.type
_entity_poly.pdbx_seq_one_letter_code
_entity_poly.pdbx_strand_id
1 'polypeptide(L)'
;MRRGGGRRFPKPSLAPSAAEATPALDSSAIPIRNLDSAFSRRDSDVASLCSSHRASSVGAGVGAAPNFSDRATQAAALRVVNAYLAPAVTLRGPLPSARDIQAALRILLERIDFPPNEATFEDDLIQALRLLGCPYKITRSALKAPGTPHSWPPLLSVLHWLTIFAQYCDAEASSAAQAPPNDLLLYTTQGYRHFLSGDDDAVEALDQEYLSQARTSGEAAVATLRAVEKEAQELEAEVNKLTSGPSRLEALEAEKEAFTADVHKFEAVVKTWKTKIDEREEALVDLEKELEAKVLDARRTAAENQDLLKKVDTQAVNVRDVERMHREMQAIERDIANAENGKAALEDKGWELDAKLVTKLEELEGLAERCNQALKKLKPGIDFQYRINSKGSSPAEMLGPGYKTVLKPALLAHSEENKRIAVSNLAESVDLQKELQGSAKILEEKRSYISSLQAKHDEMVARLNLLDREITNDDSRCTADARRMKDELEKKYNDLISVETEADEFLKNSEKRLQDAILKDDEETQAAVRELLQLIDSIAEHKDFMEATIAQRRKELYETADYIASLASKTSSANPRT
;
A
#
# COMPACT_ATOMS: atom_id res chain seq x y z
N MET A 1 -21.34 16.98 -51.49
CA MET A 1 -22.33 17.92 -52.09
C MET A 1 -23.45 18.10 -51.06
N ARG A 2 -23.81 19.29 -50.54
CA ARG A 2 -24.30 20.56 -51.11
C ARG A 2 -25.86 20.60 -51.26
N ARG A 3 -26.53 21.27 -50.31
CA ARG A 3 -27.97 21.70 -50.27
C ARG A 3 -29.02 20.57 -50.13
N GLY A 4 -30.20 20.78 -49.52
CA GLY A 4 -30.70 21.93 -48.73
C GLY A 4 -31.97 22.61 -49.30
N GLY A 5 -33.11 22.45 -48.62
CA GLY A 5 -34.41 23.07 -48.93
C GLY A 5 -35.50 22.64 -47.92
N GLY A 6 -36.62 23.37 -47.78
CA GLY A 6 -37.67 23.07 -46.79
C GLY A 6 -38.89 24.02 -46.82
N ARG A 7 -39.62 24.14 -45.68
CA ARG A 7 -40.98 24.74 -45.49
C ARG A 7 -42.11 23.77 -45.91
N ARG A 8 -43.30 23.65 -45.27
CA ARG A 8 -44.21 24.62 -44.57
C ARG A 8 -45.06 23.92 -43.46
N PHE A 9 -45.68 24.71 -42.56
CA PHE A 9 -46.73 24.29 -41.60
C PHE A 9 -48.15 24.29 -42.23
N PRO A 10 -49.17 23.69 -41.56
CA PRO A 10 -50.10 24.52 -40.74
C PRO A 10 -50.56 23.91 -39.37
N LYS A 11 -51.12 24.76 -38.50
CA LYS A 11 -52.00 24.43 -37.35
C LYS A 11 -53.42 24.99 -37.60
N PRO A 12 -54.47 24.41 -36.99
CA PRO A 12 -55.36 25.14 -36.03
C PRO A 12 -55.46 24.37 -34.68
N SER A 13 -55.83 24.85 -33.48
CA SER A 13 -56.78 25.87 -32.93
C SER A 13 -58.28 25.49 -33.05
N LEU A 14 -59.19 25.68 -32.08
CA LEU A 14 -59.30 26.65 -30.96
C LEU A 14 -59.85 26.03 -29.63
N ALA A 15 -59.94 26.86 -28.56
CA ALA A 15 -60.77 26.70 -27.34
C ALA A 15 -62.15 27.44 -27.53
N PRO A 16 -62.90 28.04 -26.55
CA PRO A 16 -62.80 28.25 -25.08
C PRO A 16 -64.10 27.76 -24.33
N SER A 17 -64.68 28.26 -23.21
CA SER A 17 -64.43 29.38 -22.26
C SER A 17 -65.25 29.26 -20.94
N ALA A 18 -64.76 29.89 -19.85
CA ALA A 18 -65.49 30.50 -18.69
C ALA A 18 -66.40 29.59 -17.78
N ALA A 19 -66.79 29.97 -16.53
CA ALA A 19 -66.61 31.23 -15.77
C ALA A 19 -66.57 30.99 -14.22
N GLU A 20 -65.96 31.94 -13.48
CA GLU A 20 -66.32 32.50 -12.12
C GLU A 20 -66.58 31.58 -10.89
N ALA A 21 -66.26 31.94 -9.62
CA ALA A 21 -65.72 33.16 -9.00
C ALA A 21 -64.87 32.91 -7.70
N THR A 22 -64.16 33.94 -7.23
CA THR A 22 -63.38 34.05 -5.96
C THR A 22 -64.23 34.58 -4.77
N PRO A 23 -63.85 34.46 -3.46
CA PRO A 23 -62.63 34.99 -2.78
C PRO A 23 -61.82 33.94 -1.96
N ALA A 24 -60.49 34.04 -1.74
CA ALA A 24 -59.73 34.86 -0.75
C ALA A 24 -60.04 34.53 0.74
N LEU A 25 -59.12 34.28 1.69
CA LEU A 25 -57.63 34.27 1.83
C LEU A 25 -57.26 33.03 2.72
N ASP A 26 -56.01 32.61 3.00
CA ASP A 26 -54.75 33.34 3.23
C ASP A 26 -53.49 32.46 2.96
N SER A 27 -52.28 33.01 3.15
CA SER A 27 -51.01 32.43 2.66
C SER A 27 -50.12 31.80 3.73
N SER A 28 -49.52 30.63 3.43
CA SER A 28 -48.04 30.49 3.37
C SER A 28 -47.60 29.07 2.95
N ALA A 29 -46.75 28.99 1.92
CA ALA A 29 -45.98 27.79 1.58
C ALA A 29 -44.64 28.16 0.90
N ILE A 30 -43.62 27.39 1.24
CA ILE A 30 -42.25 27.29 0.66
C ILE A 30 -42.29 26.63 -0.76
N PRO A 31 -41.19 26.42 -1.54
CA PRO A 31 -39.75 26.77 -1.38
C PRO A 31 -39.04 27.24 -2.71
N ILE A 32 -37.69 27.11 -2.81
CA ILE A 32 -36.84 26.64 -3.97
C ILE A 32 -35.76 27.58 -4.59
N ARG A 33 -34.46 27.21 -4.36
CA ARG A 33 -33.23 27.33 -5.23
C ARG A 33 -32.65 28.73 -5.59
N ASN A 34 -31.39 28.91 -6.00
CA ASN A 34 -30.13 28.12 -5.91
C ASN A 34 -28.87 29.01 -6.10
N LEU A 35 -27.69 28.48 -5.71
CA LEU A 35 -26.30 28.72 -6.19
C LEU A 35 -25.92 30.08 -6.84
N ASP A 36 -24.77 30.63 -6.41
CA ASP A 36 -23.55 30.58 -7.27
C ASP A 36 -22.22 30.75 -6.50
N SER A 37 -21.11 30.36 -7.16
CA SER A 37 -19.68 30.56 -6.82
C SER A 37 -19.09 29.78 -5.62
N ALA A 38 -17.75 29.61 -5.65
CA ALA A 38 -16.99 28.74 -4.74
C ALA A 38 -15.53 29.25 -4.54
N PHE A 39 -14.74 28.49 -3.76
CA PHE A 39 -13.32 28.66 -3.41
C PHE A 39 -12.96 29.72 -2.35
N SER A 40 -12.86 29.27 -1.11
CA SER A 40 -11.53 29.14 -0.47
C SER A 40 -11.53 28.00 0.56
N ARG A 41 -10.35 27.52 0.97
CA ARG A 41 -10.17 26.43 1.95
C ARG A 41 -9.68 26.98 3.29
N ARG A 42 -10.24 26.50 4.41
CA ARG A 42 -9.59 25.52 5.31
C ARG A 42 -10.31 25.35 6.66
N ASP A 43 -10.49 24.07 7.00
CA ASP A 43 -10.19 23.42 8.29
C ASP A 43 -10.87 23.90 9.60
N SER A 44 -11.61 22.94 10.20
CA SER A 44 -11.72 22.66 11.64
C SER A 44 -12.76 23.40 12.52
N ASP A 45 -14.01 22.94 12.46
CA ASP A 45 -14.89 22.88 13.63
C ASP A 45 -14.65 21.59 14.44
N VAL A 46 -14.11 21.71 15.66
CA VAL A 46 -14.52 20.87 16.81
C VAL A 46 -14.53 21.80 18.03
N ALA A 47 -15.69 21.92 18.67
CA ALA A 47 -15.89 22.84 19.79
C ALA A 47 -16.26 22.13 21.09
N SER A 48 -15.90 22.77 22.20
CA SER A 48 -16.51 22.65 23.53
C SER A 48 -16.27 21.36 24.34
N LEU A 49 -15.66 21.57 25.51
CA LEU A 49 -15.91 20.99 26.86
C LEU A 49 -14.62 21.25 27.67
N CYS A 50 -14.61 21.86 28.86
CA CYS A 50 -15.69 22.13 29.82
C CYS A 50 -15.81 23.60 30.25
N SER A 51 -16.87 23.90 31.01
CA SER A 51 -17.34 25.23 31.38
C SER A 51 -16.50 25.97 32.44
N SER A 52 -16.67 27.30 32.42
CA SER A 52 -16.74 28.20 33.58
C SER A 52 -15.58 28.25 34.58
N HIS A 53 -14.88 29.40 34.59
CA HIS A 53 -15.13 30.40 35.63
C HIS A 53 -15.06 31.83 35.06
N ARG A 54 -15.92 32.72 35.57
CA ARG A 54 -16.12 34.08 35.03
C ARG A 54 -15.16 35.09 35.69
N ALA A 55 -13.89 35.07 35.32
CA ALA A 55 -12.93 36.10 35.72
C ALA A 55 -13.06 37.34 34.82
N SER A 56 -13.49 38.47 35.38
CA SER A 56 -13.66 39.73 34.64
C SER A 56 -12.34 40.51 34.53
N SER A 57 -11.47 40.13 33.58
CA SER A 57 -10.38 40.99 33.15
C SER A 57 -10.95 42.17 32.35
N VAL A 58 -10.92 43.37 32.92
CA VAL A 58 -11.17 44.59 32.16
C VAL A 58 -10.03 44.75 31.16
N GLY A 59 -10.35 44.75 29.87
CA GLY A 59 -9.38 44.91 28.79
C GLY A 59 -8.75 46.29 28.80
N ALA A 60 -7.68 46.46 29.59
CA ALA A 60 -6.86 47.66 29.63
C ALA A 60 -5.96 47.73 28.38
N GLY A 61 -6.56 47.98 27.22
CA GLY A 61 -5.83 48.55 26.08
C GLY A 61 -5.16 49.87 26.51
N VAL A 62 -4.05 50.24 25.87
CA VAL A 62 -3.10 51.29 26.30
C VAL A 62 -3.81 52.62 26.61
N GLY A 63 -4.22 52.77 27.87
CA GLY A 63 -4.99 53.90 28.38
C GLY A 63 -4.11 54.94 29.05
N ALA A 64 -4.61 56.17 29.12
CA ALA A 64 -3.93 57.25 29.84
C ALA A 64 -3.66 56.82 31.30
N ALA A 65 -2.40 56.91 31.72
CA ALA A 65 -1.97 56.48 33.05
C ALA A 65 -2.82 57.17 34.15
N PRO A 66 -3.44 56.42 35.07
CA PRO A 66 -4.47 56.96 35.97
C PRO A 66 -4.03 58.22 36.73
N ASN A 67 -4.88 59.25 36.68
CA ASN A 67 -4.59 60.55 37.28
C ASN A 67 -5.03 60.57 38.75
N PHE A 68 -4.07 60.43 39.67
CA PHE A 68 -4.30 60.43 41.13
C PHE A 68 -4.49 61.83 41.73
N SER A 69 -5.16 62.74 41.01
CA SER A 69 -5.40 64.12 41.46
C SER A 69 -6.50 64.24 42.51
N ASP A 70 -7.46 63.32 42.54
CA ASP A 70 -8.56 63.30 43.50
C ASP A 70 -8.31 62.35 44.68
N ARG A 71 -9.03 62.57 45.78
CA ARG A 71 -8.83 61.82 47.04
C ARG A 71 -9.39 60.40 47.00
N ALA A 72 -10.31 60.07 46.11
CA ALA A 72 -10.92 58.75 46.01
C ALA A 72 -10.02 57.77 45.22
N THR A 73 -9.43 58.21 44.09
CA THR A 73 -8.43 57.41 43.37
C THR A 73 -7.17 57.20 44.21
N GLN A 74 -6.68 58.23 44.91
CA GLN A 74 -5.57 58.07 45.88
C GLN A 74 -5.91 57.03 46.95
N ALA A 75 -7.10 57.09 47.54
CA ALA A 75 -7.55 56.10 48.54
C ALA A 75 -7.77 54.69 47.96
N ALA A 76 -7.93 54.54 46.64
CA ALA A 76 -7.98 53.24 45.96
C ALA A 76 -6.57 52.69 45.68
N ALA A 77 -5.69 53.49 45.09
CA ALA A 77 -4.28 53.12 44.86
C ALA A 77 -3.58 52.72 46.17
N LEU A 78 -3.78 53.50 47.23
CA LEU A 78 -3.19 53.24 48.56
C LEU A 78 -3.67 51.90 49.16
N ARG A 79 -4.90 51.46 48.85
CA ARG A 79 -5.39 50.12 49.26
C ARG A 79 -4.68 49.00 48.50
N VAL A 80 -4.43 49.17 47.20
CA VAL A 80 -3.67 48.18 46.39
C VAL A 80 -2.22 48.10 46.86
N VAL A 81 -1.55 49.25 47.03
CA VAL A 81 -0.17 49.33 47.56
C VAL A 81 -0.05 48.65 48.92
N ASN A 82 -0.96 48.96 49.86
CA ASN A 82 -0.94 48.34 51.19
C ASN A 82 -1.32 46.86 51.21
N ALA A 83 -2.16 46.39 50.27
CA ALA A 83 -2.52 44.98 50.18
C ALA A 83 -1.33 44.10 49.74
N TYR A 84 -0.45 44.64 48.89
CA TYR A 84 0.75 43.95 48.44
C TYR A 84 1.92 44.06 49.43
N LEU A 85 2.09 45.23 50.07
CA LEU A 85 3.19 45.46 51.01
C LEU A 85 2.94 44.92 52.43
N ALA A 86 1.74 44.44 52.75
CA ALA A 86 1.45 43.83 54.03
C ALA A 86 2.10 42.44 54.16
N PRO A 87 2.65 42.06 55.34
CA PRO A 87 2.69 42.82 56.58
C PRO A 87 3.91 43.76 56.73
N ALA A 88 4.82 43.79 55.75
CA ALA A 88 6.12 44.45 55.87
C ALA A 88 6.04 45.99 56.03
N VAL A 89 5.17 46.66 55.25
CA VAL A 89 4.92 48.11 55.34
C VAL A 89 3.42 48.38 55.19
N THR A 90 2.91 49.42 55.85
CA THR A 90 1.53 49.90 55.66
C THR A 90 1.47 51.42 55.71
N LEU A 91 1.23 52.03 54.56
CA LEU A 91 1.15 53.47 54.36
C LEU A 91 -0.22 54.00 54.83
N ARG A 92 -0.26 54.66 55.99
CA ARG A 92 -1.51 55.18 56.59
C ARG A 92 -1.74 56.65 56.23
N GLY A 93 -3.01 57.02 56.05
CA GLY A 93 -3.43 58.39 55.69
C GLY A 93 -3.51 59.36 56.89
N PRO A 94 -3.70 60.68 56.64
CA PRO A 94 -3.97 61.29 55.33
C PRO A 94 -2.75 61.38 54.41
N LEU A 95 -1.55 61.46 54.98
CA LEU A 95 -0.25 61.47 54.30
C LEU A 95 0.68 60.52 55.08
N PRO A 96 1.27 59.48 54.46
CA PRO A 96 2.15 58.55 55.16
C PRO A 96 3.50 59.18 55.55
N SER A 97 4.23 58.57 56.48
CA SER A 97 5.53 59.09 56.89
C SER A 97 6.59 58.87 55.81
N ALA A 98 7.59 59.76 55.75
CA ALA A 98 8.66 59.67 54.76
C ALA A 98 9.46 58.36 54.87
N ARG A 99 9.63 57.84 56.09
CA ARG A 99 10.29 56.55 56.35
C ARG A 99 9.50 55.40 55.72
N ASP A 100 8.19 55.36 55.94
CA ASP A 100 7.35 54.26 55.44
C ASP A 100 7.28 54.29 53.90
N ILE A 101 7.22 55.48 53.30
CA ILE A 101 7.22 55.65 51.84
C ILE A 101 8.55 55.19 51.23
N GLN A 102 9.68 55.55 51.83
CA GLN A 102 10.98 55.08 51.35
C GLN A 102 11.20 53.57 51.61
N ALA A 103 10.61 52.99 52.66
CA ALA A 103 10.63 51.54 52.89
C ALA A 103 9.77 50.81 51.85
N ALA A 104 8.58 51.32 51.55
CA ALA A 104 7.71 50.81 50.48
C ALA A 104 8.42 50.81 49.12
N LEU A 105 9.08 51.91 48.75
CA LEU A 105 9.86 52.00 47.51
C LEU A 105 11.00 50.97 47.45
N ARG A 106 11.77 50.78 48.53
CA ARG A 106 12.85 49.77 48.58
C ARG A 106 12.30 48.35 48.35
N ILE A 107 11.24 47.97 49.08
CA ILE A 107 10.64 46.62 48.96
C ILE A 107 10.11 46.37 47.54
N LEU A 108 9.47 47.37 46.92
CA LEU A 108 8.98 47.24 45.54
C LEU A 108 10.12 47.13 44.51
N LEU A 109 11.27 47.78 44.72
CA LEU A 109 12.44 47.65 43.85
C LEU A 109 13.16 46.31 44.05
N GLU A 110 13.32 45.85 45.30
CA GLU A 110 13.91 44.56 45.64
C GLU A 110 13.08 43.39 45.07
N ARG A 111 11.74 43.52 45.04
CA ARG A 111 10.80 42.56 44.45
C ARG A 111 10.87 42.42 42.93
N ILE A 112 11.59 43.30 42.24
CA ILE A 112 11.72 43.32 40.78
C ILE A 112 13.20 43.28 40.34
N ASP A 113 14.05 42.70 41.19
CA ASP A 113 15.49 42.50 40.98
C ASP A 113 16.33 43.79 40.79
N PHE A 114 15.85 44.94 41.31
CA PHE A 114 16.59 46.20 41.39
C PHE A 114 16.99 46.52 42.85
N PRO A 115 18.01 45.86 43.44
CA PRO A 115 18.40 46.08 44.83
C PRO A 115 18.85 47.54 45.07
N PRO A 116 18.30 48.25 46.08
CA PRO A 116 18.56 49.68 46.30
C PRO A 116 19.93 49.95 46.94
N ASN A 117 20.71 50.88 46.38
CA ASN A 117 21.94 51.39 46.98
C ASN A 117 21.63 52.61 47.88
N GLU A 118 21.87 52.49 49.19
CA GLU A 118 21.58 53.53 50.18
C GLU A 118 22.29 54.88 49.93
N ALA A 119 23.47 54.88 49.29
CA ALA A 119 24.23 56.11 49.06
C ALA A 119 23.66 56.99 47.92
N THR A 120 22.95 56.39 46.96
CA THR A 120 22.50 57.03 45.71
C THR A 120 21.03 56.77 45.39
N PHE A 121 20.28 56.18 46.33
CA PHE A 121 18.89 55.72 46.21
C PHE A 121 17.93 56.64 45.44
N GLU A 122 17.99 57.96 45.65
CA GLU A 122 17.11 58.90 44.94
C GLU A 122 17.37 58.94 43.43
N ASP A 123 18.63 58.85 43.02
CA ASP A 123 19.04 58.90 41.61
C ASP A 123 18.87 57.52 40.97
N ASP A 124 19.22 56.46 41.70
CA ASP A 124 19.05 55.07 41.25
C ASP A 124 17.57 54.72 41.06
N LEU A 125 16.68 55.14 41.97
CA LEU A 125 15.23 55.02 41.80
C LEU A 125 14.75 55.80 40.57
N ILE A 126 15.21 57.04 40.37
CA ILE A 126 14.85 57.83 39.17
C ILE A 126 15.36 57.15 37.89
N GLN A 127 16.50 56.48 37.92
CA GLN A 127 17.06 55.78 36.78
C GLN A 127 16.37 54.43 36.53
N ALA A 128 16.07 53.63 37.55
CA ALA A 128 15.28 52.40 37.46
C ALA A 128 13.89 52.70 36.89
N LEU A 129 13.20 53.74 37.37
CA LEU A 129 11.91 54.17 36.84
C LEU A 129 11.97 54.57 35.35
N ARG A 130 13.11 55.07 34.85
CA ARG A 130 13.29 55.31 33.40
C ARG A 130 13.51 54.01 32.62
N LEU A 131 14.36 53.11 33.13
CA LEU A 131 14.68 51.83 32.49
C LEU A 131 13.44 50.94 32.38
N LEU A 132 12.61 50.93 33.43
CA LEU A 132 11.33 50.20 33.49
C LEU A 132 10.18 50.95 32.76
N GLY A 133 10.43 52.11 32.14
CA GLY A 133 9.44 52.83 31.34
C GLY A 133 8.28 53.46 32.12
N CYS A 134 8.49 53.83 33.40
CA CYS A 134 7.43 54.39 34.27
C CYS A 134 6.77 55.63 33.64
N PRO A 135 5.44 55.67 33.49
CA PRO A 135 4.74 56.79 32.85
C PRO A 135 4.70 58.05 33.73
N TYR A 136 4.97 57.94 35.03
CA TYR A 136 4.94 59.05 35.98
C TYR A 136 6.33 59.64 36.22
N LYS A 137 6.45 60.96 36.04
CA LYS A 137 7.69 61.71 36.30
C LYS A 137 7.72 62.16 37.75
N ILE A 138 8.74 61.70 38.49
CA ILE A 138 9.02 62.16 39.86
C ILE A 138 10.29 63.03 39.89
N THR A 139 10.33 64.02 40.77
CA THR A 139 11.49 64.89 40.97
C THR A 139 12.30 64.47 42.20
N ARG A 140 13.60 64.73 42.18
CA ARG A 140 14.51 64.56 43.34
C ARG A 140 13.99 65.30 44.58
N SER A 141 13.36 66.47 44.40
CA SER A 141 12.70 67.21 45.48
C SER A 141 11.49 66.49 46.09
N ALA A 142 10.71 65.76 45.30
CA ALA A 142 9.61 64.95 45.80
C ALA A 142 10.10 63.71 46.58
N LEU A 143 11.27 63.16 46.24
CA LEU A 143 11.88 62.05 46.99
C LEU A 143 12.51 62.49 48.32
N LYS A 144 13.00 63.74 48.41
CA LYS A 144 13.53 64.34 49.65
C LYS A 144 12.46 64.72 50.66
N ALA A 145 11.27 65.09 50.20
CA ALA A 145 10.14 65.48 51.06
C ALA A 145 8.86 64.71 50.68
N PRO A 146 8.84 63.37 50.76
CA PRO A 146 7.83 62.54 50.10
C PRO A 146 6.41 62.66 50.70
N GLY A 147 6.31 62.92 52.00
CA GLY A 147 5.03 63.05 52.73
C GLY A 147 4.35 64.43 52.64
N THR A 148 4.73 65.31 51.70
CA THR A 148 4.04 66.62 51.54
C THR A 148 2.80 66.51 50.64
N PRO A 149 1.78 67.38 50.81
CA PRO A 149 0.58 67.37 49.97
C PRO A 149 0.83 67.50 48.46
N HIS A 150 1.97 68.08 48.04
CA HIS A 150 2.32 68.30 46.63
C HIS A 150 3.22 67.19 46.06
N SER A 151 4.09 66.57 46.87
CA SER A 151 4.91 65.43 46.46
C SER A 151 4.13 64.12 46.41
N TRP A 152 3.12 63.99 47.28
CA TRP A 152 2.43 62.73 47.53
C TRP A 152 1.67 62.17 46.32
N PRO A 153 0.88 62.95 45.55
CA PRO A 153 0.12 62.37 44.44
C PRO A 153 1.00 61.73 43.35
N PRO A 154 2.04 62.40 42.80
CA PRO A 154 2.96 61.76 41.84
C PRO A 154 3.70 60.54 42.40
N LEU A 155 4.04 60.56 43.69
CA LEU A 155 4.75 59.48 44.36
C LEU A 155 3.85 58.27 44.64
N LEU A 156 2.57 58.49 44.94
CA LEU A 156 1.57 57.43 45.01
C LEU A 156 1.32 56.81 43.63
N SER A 157 1.34 57.59 42.54
CA SER A 157 1.30 57.05 41.17
C SER A 157 2.44 56.07 40.92
N VAL A 158 3.66 56.44 41.31
CA VAL A 158 4.87 55.61 41.18
C VAL A 158 4.76 54.34 42.05
N LEU A 159 4.41 54.48 43.34
CA LEU A 159 4.23 53.33 44.25
C LEU A 159 3.18 52.34 43.73
N HIS A 160 2.05 52.83 43.24
CA HIS A 160 0.96 52.01 42.74
C HIS A 160 1.32 51.30 41.43
N TRP A 161 2.03 51.99 40.52
CA TRP A 161 2.53 51.38 39.29
C TRP A 161 3.60 50.33 39.56
N LEU A 162 4.57 50.60 40.43
CA LEU A 162 5.56 49.61 40.89
C LEU A 162 4.89 48.41 41.56
N THR A 163 3.80 48.62 42.33
CA THR A 163 3.02 47.53 42.93
C THR A 163 2.39 46.62 41.86
N ILE A 164 1.74 47.20 40.84
CA ILE A 164 1.14 46.43 39.74
C ILE A 164 2.22 45.69 38.94
N PHE A 165 3.37 46.32 38.71
CA PHE A 165 4.49 45.72 38.00
C PHE A 165 5.06 44.52 38.76
N ALA A 166 5.31 44.65 40.06
CA ALA A 166 5.79 43.56 40.91
C ALA A 166 4.76 42.40 41.01
N GLN A 167 3.47 42.71 41.13
CA GLN A 167 2.38 41.72 41.08
C GLN A 167 2.35 40.92 39.78
N TYR A 168 2.71 41.54 38.65
CA TYR A 168 2.82 40.85 37.36
C TYR A 168 4.05 39.92 37.32
N CYS A 169 5.21 40.38 37.80
CA CYS A 169 6.42 39.56 37.92
C CYS A 169 6.20 38.30 38.79
N ASP A 170 5.60 38.46 39.98
CA ASP A 170 5.26 37.33 40.87
C ASP A 170 4.32 36.31 40.17
N ALA A 171 3.37 36.79 39.37
CA ALA A 171 2.39 35.96 38.66
C ALA A 171 3.01 35.18 37.48
N GLU A 172 3.86 35.81 36.67
CA GLU A 172 4.60 35.15 35.59
C GLU A 172 5.53 34.06 36.15
N ALA A 173 6.29 34.36 37.21
CA ALA A 173 7.17 33.39 37.86
C ALA A 173 6.38 32.18 38.41
N SER A 174 5.21 32.44 39.02
CA SER A 174 4.33 31.39 39.54
C SER A 174 3.69 30.54 38.43
N SER A 175 3.37 31.15 37.28
CA SER A 175 2.83 30.49 36.09
C SER A 175 3.88 29.57 35.44
N ALA A 176 5.10 30.10 35.23
CA ALA A 176 6.22 29.34 34.68
C ALA A 176 6.58 28.10 35.53
N ALA A 177 6.45 28.19 36.85
CA ALA A 177 6.69 27.07 37.77
C ALA A 177 5.59 25.98 37.76
N GLN A 178 4.41 26.24 37.16
CA GLN A 178 3.32 25.25 37.02
C GLN A 178 3.19 24.69 35.60
N ALA A 179 3.93 25.22 34.62
CA ALA A 179 4.01 24.61 33.30
C ALA A 179 4.63 23.20 33.41
N PRO A 180 4.10 22.19 32.69
CA PRO A 180 4.74 20.87 32.66
C PRO A 180 6.15 21.02 32.07
N PRO A 181 7.17 20.36 32.65
CA PRO A 181 8.54 20.51 32.17
C PRO A 181 8.62 20.04 30.72
N ASN A 182 9.04 20.94 29.84
CA ASN A 182 9.30 20.61 28.45
C ASN A 182 10.56 19.72 28.40
N ASP A 183 10.34 18.42 28.27
CA ASP A 183 11.35 17.37 28.27
C ASP A 183 12.52 17.65 27.30
N LEU A 184 12.20 18.05 26.07
CA LEU A 184 13.17 18.45 25.05
C LEU A 184 13.97 19.71 25.47
N LEU A 185 13.34 20.67 26.16
CA LEU A 185 14.03 21.85 26.69
C LEU A 185 14.95 21.49 27.86
N LEU A 186 14.54 20.54 28.72
CA LEU A 186 15.35 20.05 29.82
C LEU A 186 16.59 19.32 29.31
N TYR A 187 16.40 18.35 28.41
CA TYR A 187 17.46 17.64 27.70
C TYR A 187 18.44 18.60 27.00
N THR A 188 17.95 19.52 26.16
CA THR A 188 18.83 20.47 25.45
C THR A 188 19.57 21.43 26.39
N THR A 189 18.94 21.87 27.49
CA THR A 189 19.60 22.71 28.51
C THR A 189 20.68 21.94 29.27
N GLN A 190 20.43 20.67 29.61
CA GLN A 190 21.41 19.81 30.28
C GLN A 190 22.58 19.46 29.36
N GLY A 191 22.32 19.01 28.12
CA GLY A 191 23.35 18.72 27.12
C GLY A 191 24.23 19.94 26.83
N TYR A 192 23.63 21.12 26.67
CA TYR A 192 24.39 22.37 26.49
C TYR A 192 25.25 22.73 27.71
N ARG A 193 24.78 22.42 28.93
CA ARG A 193 25.57 22.59 30.17
C ARG A 193 26.78 21.64 30.20
N HIS A 194 26.62 20.37 29.82
CA HIS A 194 27.72 19.40 29.76
C HIS A 194 28.75 19.76 28.68
N PHE A 195 28.28 20.18 27.50
CA PHE A 195 29.10 20.73 26.43
C PHE A 195 29.92 21.95 26.89
N LEU A 196 29.32 22.90 27.61
CA LEU A 196 30.02 24.07 28.14
C LEU A 196 31.08 23.73 29.21
N SER A 197 30.97 22.56 29.87
CA SER A 197 32.02 22.04 30.76
C SER A 197 33.08 21.16 30.06
N GLY A 198 32.89 20.79 28.78
CA GLY A 198 33.76 19.85 28.07
C GLY A 198 33.66 18.42 28.60
N ASP A 199 32.46 18.02 29.03
CA ASP A 199 32.15 16.75 29.69
C ASP A 199 31.41 15.81 28.72
N ASP A 200 32.13 15.37 27.68
CA ASP A 200 31.57 14.62 26.54
C ASP A 200 31.00 13.25 26.96
N ASP A 201 31.62 12.56 27.93
CA ASP A 201 31.12 11.29 28.48
C ASP A 201 29.71 11.45 29.08
N ALA A 202 29.43 12.59 29.71
CA ALA A 202 28.12 12.88 30.28
C ALA A 202 27.09 13.38 29.25
N VAL A 203 27.52 13.90 28.09
CA VAL A 203 26.63 14.14 26.95
C VAL A 203 26.16 12.81 26.38
N GLU A 204 27.07 11.87 26.09
CA GLU A 204 26.73 10.54 25.58
C GLU A 204 25.81 9.76 26.55
N ALA A 205 26.05 9.87 27.87
CA ALA A 205 25.17 9.27 28.88
C ALA A 205 23.75 9.88 28.86
N LEU A 206 23.62 11.20 28.72
CA LEU A 206 22.33 11.90 28.64
C LEU A 206 21.57 11.55 27.35
N ASP A 207 22.27 11.49 26.21
CA ASP A 207 21.71 11.08 24.92
C ASP A 207 21.19 9.64 24.98
N GLN A 208 21.95 8.71 25.56
CA GLN A 208 21.51 7.32 25.76
C GLN A 208 20.30 7.21 26.69
N GLU A 209 20.28 7.95 27.81
CA GLU A 209 19.13 7.98 28.71
C GLU A 209 17.87 8.51 27.99
N TYR A 210 17.96 9.68 27.36
CA TYR A 210 16.85 10.33 26.66
C TYR A 210 16.30 9.46 25.52
N LEU A 211 17.17 8.83 24.71
CA LEU A 211 16.76 7.87 23.69
C LEU A 211 16.07 6.63 24.27
N SER A 212 16.51 6.14 25.44
CA SER A 212 15.87 5.00 26.11
C SER A 212 14.47 5.35 26.67
N GLN A 213 14.31 6.56 27.23
CA GLN A 213 13.02 7.06 27.72
C GLN A 213 12.05 7.34 26.56
N ALA A 214 12.51 8.00 25.49
CA ALA A 214 11.71 8.22 24.29
C ALA A 214 11.26 6.90 23.64
N ARG A 215 12.15 5.90 23.59
CA ARG A 215 11.83 4.57 23.05
C ARG A 215 10.80 3.82 23.90
N THR A 216 10.99 3.75 25.21
CA THR A 216 10.07 3.03 26.11
C THR A 216 8.69 3.72 26.17
N SER A 217 8.66 5.05 26.13
CA SER A 217 7.43 5.85 25.96
C SER A 217 6.72 5.52 24.63
N GLY A 218 7.46 5.44 23.52
CA GLY A 218 6.93 5.05 22.22
C GLY A 218 6.39 3.61 22.17
N GLU A 219 7.12 2.65 22.76
CA GLU A 219 6.67 1.25 22.87
C GLU A 219 5.40 1.13 23.74
N ALA A 220 5.29 1.91 24.82
CA ALA A 220 4.08 2.00 25.63
C ALA A 220 2.90 2.64 24.90
N ALA A 221 3.12 3.72 24.15
CA ALA A 221 2.10 4.38 23.33
C ALA A 221 1.57 3.47 22.20
N VAL A 222 2.44 2.67 21.59
CA VAL A 222 2.03 1.65 20.61
C VAL A 222 1.24 0.51 21.28
N ALA A 223 1.54 0.16 22.53
CA ALA A 223 0.78 -0.83 23.28
C ALA A 223 -0.63 -0.33 23.65
N THR A 224 -0.78 0.93 24.07
CA THR A 224 -2.11 1.51 24.38
C THR A 224 -2.95 1.73 23.11
N LEU A 225 -2.35 2.19 22.00
CA LEU A 225 -3.04 2.28 20.71
C LEU A 225 -3.62 0.93 20.29
N ARG A 226 -2.82 -0.15 20.31
CA ARG A 226 -3.30 -1.51 19.97
C ARG A 226 -4.41 -2.02 20.88
N ALA A 227 -4.42 -1.64 22.16
CA ALA A 227 -5.49 -1.99 23.08
C ALA A 227 -6.81 -1.29 22.69
N VAL A 228 -6.74 0.02 22.39
CA VAL A 228 -7.90 0.81 21.95
C VAL A 228 -8.39 0.40 20.55
N GLU A 229 -7.49 0.06 19.61
CA GLU A 229 -7.84 -0.50 18.30
C GLU A 229 -8.62 -1.82 18.44
N LYS A 230 -8.20 -2.69 19.37
CA LYS A 230 -8.89 -3.96 19.66
C LYS A 230 -10.25 -3.72 20.32
N GLU A 231 -10.34 -2.82 21.29
CA GLU A 231 -11.61 -2.43 21.92
C GLU A 231 -12.58 -1.84 20.90
N ALA A 232 -12.10 -0.97 20.00
CA ALA A 232 -12.89 -0.42 18.90
C ALA A 232 -13.41 -1.50 17.94
N GLN A 233 -12.58 -2.50 17.58
CA GLN A 233 -13.01 -3.63 16.75
C GLN A 233 -14.04 -4.53 17.46
N GLU A 234 -13.91 -4.75 18.78
CA GLU A 234 -14.87 -5.51 19.57
C GLU A 234 -16.22 -4.78 19.71
N LEU A 235 -16.18 -3.45 19.90
CA LEU A 235 -17.37 -2.60 19.90
C LEU A 235 -18.03 -2.52 18.52
N GLU A 236 -17.26 -2.37 17.44
CA GLU A 236 -17.78 -2.38 16.06
C GLU A 236 -18.40 -3.75 15.70
N ALA A 237 -17.79 -4.86 16.14
CA ALA A 237 -18.36 -6.19 15.96
C ALA A 237 -19.68 -6.37 16.72
N GLU A 238 -19.79 -5.88 17.96
CA GLU A 238 -21.05 -5.94 18.72
C GLU A 238 -22.12 -5.00 18.16
N VAL A 239 -21.75 -3.79 17.70
CA VAL A 239 -22.66 -2.88 16.99
C VAL A 239 -23.20 -3.54 15.72
N ASN A 240 -22.33 -4.08 14.86
CA ASN A 240 -22.74 -4.78 13.64
C ASN A 240 -23.60 -6.02 13.94
N LYS A 241 -23.30 -6.76 15.00
CA LYS A 241 -24.14 -7.87 15.49
C LYS A 241 -25.53 -7.39 15.89
N LEU A 242 -25.64 -6.27 16.60
CA LEU A 242 -26.91 -5.66 17.03
C LEU A 242 -27.72 -5.02 15.88
N THR A 243 -27.07 -4.56 14.80
CA THR A 243 -27.74 -3.96 13.62
C THR A 243 -27.92 -4.92 12.42
N SER A 244 -27.30 -6.11 12.44
CA SER A 244 -27.40 -7.10 11.36
C SER A 244 -28.77 -7.77 11.22
N GLY A 245 -29.62 -7.72 12.26
CA GLY A 245 -31.02 -8.10 12.18
C GLY A 245 -31.92 -6.89 11.93
N PRO A 246 -33.11 -7.06 11.33
CA PRO A 246 -34.11 -6.00 11.33
C PRO A 246 -34.38 -5.59 12.78
N SER A 247 -34.45 -4.30 13.04
CA SER A 247 -34.64 -3.80 14.39
C SER A 247 -35.96 -4.33 14.97
N ARG A 248 -36.04 -4.45 16.30
CA ARG A 248 -37.28 -4.86 16.97
C ARG A 248 -38.47 -3.95 16.60
N LEU A 249 -38.20 -2.69 16.23
CA LEU A 249 -39.19 -1.75 15.73
C LEU A 249 -39.67 -2.17 14.34
N GLU A 250 -38.78 -2.34 13.35
CA GLU A 250 -39.14 -2.76 11.99
C GLU A 250 -39.86 -4.12 11.96
N ALA A 251 -39.44 -5.06 12.81
CA ALA A 251 -40.10 -6.36 12.94
C ALA A 251 -41.54 -6.24 13.48
N LEU A 252 -41.76 -5.38 14.48
CA LEU A 252 -43.10 -5.09 15.02
C LEU A 252 -43.94 -4.24 14.07
N GLU A 253 -43.34 -3.41 13.23
CA GLU A 253 -44.04 -2.65 12.18
C GLU A 253 -44.50 -3.58 11.05
N ALA A 254 -43.66 -4.52 10.60
CA ALA A 254 -44.06 -5.56 9.64
C ALA A 254 -45.16 -6.48 10.19
N GLU A 255 -45.09 -6.87 11.47
CA GLU A 255 -46.14 -7.65 12.14
C GLU A 255 -47.46 -6.85 12.26
N LYS A 256 -47.39 -5.58 12.64
CA LYS A 256 -48.52 -4.65 12.65
C LYS A 256 -49.15 -4.49 11.26
N GLU A 257 -48.33 -4.28 10.22
CA GLU A 257 -48.83 -4.17 8.83
C GLU A 257 -49.55 -5.45 8.40
N ALA A 258 -48.96 -6.63 8.67
CA ALA A 258 -49.59 -7.92 8.41
C ALA A 258 -50.94 -8.05 9.12
N PHE A 259 -51.03 -7.72 10.42
CA PHE A 259 -52.29 -7.73 11.15
C PHE A 259 -53.31 -6.71 10.61
N THR A 260 -52.91 -5.50 10.20
CA THR A 260 -53.86 -4.54 9.58
C THR A 260 -54.37 -5.03 8.23
N ALA A 261 -53.53 -5.68 7.42
CA ALA A 261 -53.93 -6.31 6.17
C ALA A 261 -54.90 -7.48 6.41
N ASP A 262 -54.70 -8.27 7.46
CA ASP A 262 -55.62 -9.36 7.83
C ASP A 262 -56.94 -8.83 8.41
N VAL A 263 -56.93 -7.77 9.22
CA VAL A 263 -58.15 -7.07 9.66
C VAL A 263 -58.98 -6.63 8.45
N HIS A 264 -58.38 -5.97 7.46
CA HIS A 264 -59.09 -5.57 6.25
C HIS A 264 -59.62 -6.75 5.41
N LYS A 265 -58.91 -7.89 5.39
CA LYS A 265 -59.44 -9.13 4.78
C LYS A 265 -60.67 -9.63 5.54
N PHE A 266 -60.62 -9.67 6.88
CA PHE A 266 -61.76 -10.09 7.70
C PHE A 266 -62.95 -9.12 7.58
N GLU A 267 -62.72 -7.81 7.54
CA GLU A 267 -63.77 -6.80 7.27
C GLU A 267 -64.44 -7.02 5.91
N ALA A 268 -63.67 -7.26 4.86
CA ALA A 268 -64.20 -7.56 3.53
C ALA A 268 -65.01 -8.87 3.51
N VAL A 269 -64.52 -9.92 4.19
CA VAL A 269 -65.24 -11.20 4.34
C VAL A 269 -66.53 -11.01 5.13
N VAL A 270 -66.51 -10.29 6.26
CA VAL A 270 -67.72 -9.96 7.06
C VAL A 270 -68.71 -9.15 6.23
N LYS A 271 -68.26 -8.18 5.42
CA LYS A 271 -69.13 -7.43 4.51
C LYS A 271 -69.79 -8.33 3.47
N THR A 272 -69.04 -9.27 2.90
CA THR A 272 -69.54 -10.26 1.92
C THR A 272 -70.50 -11.28 2.55
N TRP A 273 -70.33 -11.60 3.83
CA TRP A 273 -71.29 -12.44 4.56
C TRP A 273 -72.55 -11.68 4.96
N LYS A 274 -72.46 -10.38 5.31
CA LYS A 274 -73.63 -9.54 5.56
C LYS A 274 -74.52 -9.45 4.33
N THR A 275 -73.99 -9.08 3.15
CA THR A 275 -74.82 -9.04 1.93
C THR A 275 -75.46 -10.39 1.60
N LYS A 276 -74.76 -11.51 1.85
CA LYS A 276 -75.33 -12.87 1.70
C LYS A 276 -76.37 -13.25 2.76
N ILE A 277 -76.40 -12.59 3.91
CA ILE A 277 -77.46 -12.73 4.92
C ILE A 277 -78.65 -11.89 4.46
N ASP A 278 -78.42 -10.62 4.11
CA ASP A 278 -79.44 -9.70 3.58
C ASP A 278 -80.17 -10.32 2.37
N GLU A 279 -79.42 -10.84 1.38
CA GLU A 279 -79.92 -11.59 0.20
C GLU A 279 -80.78 -12.82 0.56
N ARG A 280 -80.56 -13.43 1.72
CA ARG A 280 -81.27 -14.65 2.16
C ARG A 280 -82.46 -14.34 3.04
N GLU A 281 -82.40 -13.27 3.82
CA GLU A 281 -83.55 -12.73 4.55
C GLU A 281 -84.60 -12.19 3.55
N GLU A 282 -84.17 -11.47 2.50
CA GLU A 282 -85.07 -11.06 1.40
C GLU A 282 -85.69 -12.26 0.68
N ALA A 283 -84.89 -13.27 0.30
CA ALA A 283 -85.40 -14.48 -0.35
C ALA A 283 -86.33 -15.33 0.54
N LEU A 284 -86.11 -15.35 1.87
CA LEU A 284 -87.02 -15.99 2.83
C LEU A 284 -88.34 -15.24 2.91
N VAL A 285 -88.31 -13.90 2.98
CA VAL A 285 -89.50 -13.05 3.00
C VAL A 285 -90.34 -13.20 1.73
N ASP A 286 -89.73 -13.40 0.56
CA ASP A 286 -90.46 -13.71 -0.67
C ASP A 286 -91.00 -15.16 -0.72
N LEU A 287 -90.26 -16.14 -0.19
CA LEU A 287 -90.76 -17.51 -0.02
C LEU A 287 -91.94 -17.59 0.95
N GLU A 288 -91.96 -16.77 2.02
CA GLU A 288 -93.08 -16.68 2.95
C GLU A 288 -94.33 -16.11 2.28
N LYS A 289 -94.19 -15.07 1.44
CA LYS A 289 -95.30 -14.54 0.61
C LYS A 289 -95.83 -15.57 -0.37
N GLU A 290 -94.93 -16.31 -1.05
CA GLU A 290 -95.33 -17.35 -2.00
C GLU A 290 -96.04 -18.52 -1.28
N LEU A 291 -95.57 -18.88 -0.09
CA LEU A 291 -96.20 -19.89 0.77
C LEU A 291 -97.59 -19.43 1.24
N GLU A 292 -97.74 -18.19 1.70
CA GLU A 292 -99.05 -17.65 2.10
C GLU A 292 -100.03 -17.62 0.92
N ALA A 293 -99.58 -17.17 -0.26
CA ALA A 293 -100.37 -17.20 -1.49
C ALA A 293 -100.79 -18.63 -1.87
N LYS A 294 -99.88 -19.60 -1.82
CA LYS A 294 -100.18 -21.02 -2.08
C LYS A 294 -101.11 -21.63 -1.02
N VAL A 295 -101.03 -21.21 0.24
CA VAL A 295 -101.97 -21.64 1.30
C VAL A 295 -103.36 -21.04 1.08
N LEU A 296 -103.47 -19.81 0.60
CA LEU A 296 -104.74 -19.18 0.22
C LEU A 296 -105.36 -19.86 -1.01
N ASP A 297 -104.57 -20.12 -2.05
CA ASP A 297 -105.01 -20.87 -3.24
C ASP A 297 -105.42 -22.30 -2.90
N ALA A 298 -104.66 -23.01 -2.07
CA ALA A 298 -105.00 -24.36 -1.60
C ALA A 298 -106.31 -24.36 -0.78
N ARG A 299 -106.55 -23.33 0.04
CA ARG A 299 -107.84 -23.14 0.75
C ARG A 299 -108.99 -22.87 -0.22
N ARG A 300 -108.79 -22.04 -1.25
CA ARG A 300 -109.79 -21.80 -2.30
C ARG A 300 -110.12 -23.09 -3.04
N THR A 301 -109.12 -23.81 -3.52
CA THR A 301 -109.32 -25.07 -4.27
C THR A 301 -109.84 -26.20 -3.39
N ALA A 302 -109.56 -26.22 -2.08
CA ALA A 302 -110.23 -27.13 -1.15
C ALA A 302 -111.74 -26.82 -1.02
N ALA A 303 -112.13 -25.53 -0.96
CA ALA A 303 -113.53 -25.14 -0.94
C ALA A 303 -114.23 -25.41 -2.29
N GLU A 304 -113.58 -25.09 -3.41
CA GLU A 304 -114.06 -25.42 -4.77
C GLU A 304 -114.26 -26.94 -4.93
N ASN A 305 -113.31 -27.75 -4.48
CA ASN A 305 -113.42 -29.21 -4.49
C ASN A 305 -114.55 -29.71 -3.57
N GLN A 306 -114.76 -29.10 -2.40
CA GLN A 306 -115.88 -29.46 -1.52
C GLN A 306 -117.25 -29.12 -2.17
N ASP A 307 -117.33 -28.01 -2.91
CA ASP A 307 -118.54 -27.64 -3.67
C ASP A 307 -118.72 -28.45 -4.95
N LEU A 308 -117.64 -28.93 -5.57
CA LEU A 308 -117.69 -29.90 -6.66
C LEU A 308 -118.12 -31.29 -6.16
N LEU A 309 -117.63 -31.75 -5.00
CA LEU A 309 -118.10 -32.97 -4.33
C LEU A 309 -119.61 -32.92 -4.08
N LYS A 310 -120.12 -31.85 -3.46
CA LYS A 310 -121.57 -31.63 -3.27
C LYS A 310 -122.35 -31.71 -4.59
N LYS A 311 -121.80 -31.19 -5.70
CA LYS A 311 -122.43 -31.24 -7.04
C LYS A 311 -122.37 -32.65 -7.65
N VAL A 312 -121.27 -33.39 -7.47
CA VAL A 312 -121.10 -34.77 -7.94
C VAL A 312 -122.00 -35.73 -7.17
N ASP A 313 -122.12 -35.57 -5.84
CA ASP A 313 -123.06 -36.36 -5.01
C ASP A 313 -124.53 -36.15 -5.44
N THR A 314 -124.87 -35.00 -6.04
CA THR A 314 -126.20 -34.75 -6.62
C THR A 314 -126.37 -35.23 -8.07
N GLN A 315 -125.33 -35.79 -8.70
CA GLN A 315 -125.39 -36.30 -10.09
C GLN A 315 -125.59 -37.82 -10.12
N ALA A 316 -126.64 -38.27 -10.80
CA ALA A 316 -126.87 -39.69 -11.04
C ALA A 316 -125.86 -40.24 -12.06
N VAL A 317 -124.91 -41.05 -11.58
CA VAL A 317 -123.80 -41.58 -12.39
C VAL A 317 -124.29 -42.50 -13.52
N ASN A 318 -123.96 -42.15 -14.76
CA ASN A 318 -124.24 -42.97 -15.94
C ASN A 318 -123.10 -43.97 -16.18
N VAL A 319 -123.40 -45.27 -16.12
CA VAL A 319 -122.42 -46.37 -16.33
C VAL A 319 -121.64 -46.21 -17.64
N ARG A 320 -122.30 -45.75 -18.71
CA ARG A 320 -121.68 -45.62 -20.04
C ARG A 320 -120.62 -44.52 -20.11
N ASP A 321 -120.67 -43.54 -19.21
CA ASP A 321 -119.68 -42.47 -19.09
C ASP A 321 -118.53 -42.87 -18.16
N VAL A 322 -118.79 -43.72 -17.15
CA VAL A 322 -117.74 -44.39 -16.35
C VAL A 322 -116.86 -45.29 -17.22
N GLU A 323 -117.46 -46.10 -18.10
CA GLU A 323 -116.71 -46.91 -19.07
C GLU A 323 -115.89 -46.07 -20.05
N ARG A 324 -116.38 -44.88 -20.40
CA ARG A 324 -115.64 -43.93 -21.24
C ARG A 324 -114.43 -43.37 -20.47
N MET A 325 -114.65 -42.87 -19.25
CA MET A 325 -113.57 -42.40 -18.37
C MET A 325 -112.50 -43.48 -18.16
N HIS A 326 -112.88 -44.75 -17.96
CA HIS A 326 -111.91 -45.81 -17.73
C HIS A 326 -111.05 -46.10 -18.97
N ARG A 327 -111.64 -46.04 -20.18
CA ARG A 327 -110.88 -46.16 -21.45
C ARG A 327 -109.98 -44.95 -21.72
N GLU A 328 -110.38 -43.76 -21.32
CA GLU A 328 -109.57 -42.54 -21.42
C GLU A 328 -108.43 -42.54 -20.38
N MET A 329 -108.68 -43.01 -19.15
CA MET A 329 -107.66 -43.24 -18.11
C MET A 329 -106.57 -44.22 -18.59
N GLN A 330 -106.96 -45.39 -19.08
CA GLN A 330 -106.02 -46.38 -19.62
C GLN A 330 -105.22 -45.89 -20.84
N ALA A 331 -105.68 -44.86 -21.54
CA ALA A 331 -104.90 -44.20 -22.58
C ALA A 331 -103.83 -43.29 -21.98
N ILE A 332 -104.23 -42.43 -21.04
CA ILE A 332 -103.34 -41.51 -20.32
C ILE A 332 -102.25 -42.29 -19.57
N GLU A 333 -102.58 -43.40 -18.89
CA GLU A 333 -101.61 -44.27 -18.20
C GLU A 333 -100.53 -44.83 -19.15
N ARG A 334 -100.92 -45.24 -20.37
CA ARG A 334 -99.98 -45.72 -21.40
C ARG A 334 -99.14 -44.58 -21.96
N ASP A 335 -99.71 -43.40 -22.16
CA ASP A 335 -98.99 -42.24 -22.69
C ASP A 335 -98.00 -41.68 -21.66
N ILE A 336 -98.33 -41.72 -20.36
CA ILE A 336 -97.39 -41.45 -19.25
C ILE A 336 -96.24 -42.46 -19.27
N ALA A 337 -96.51 -43.77 -19.29
CA ALA A 337 -95.46 -44.79 -19.32
C ALA A 337 -94.55 -44.66 -20.55
N ASN A 338 -95.10 -44.29 -21.72
CA ASN A 338 -94.32 -44.00 -22.92
C ASN A 338 -93.43 -42.75 -22.74
N ALA A 339 -93.94 -41.69 -22.11
CA ALA A 339 -93.18 -40.48 -21.83
C ALA A 339 -92.06 -40.70 -20.79
N GLU A 340 -92.31 -41.50 -19.75
CA GLU A 340 -91.32 -41.86 -18.73
C GLU A 340 -90.17 -42.69 -19.32
N ASN A 341 -90.49 -43.70 -20.14
CA ASN A 341 -89.47 -44.47 -20.87
C ASN A 341 -88.69 -43.58 -21.85
N GLY A 342 -89.38 -42.64 -22.53
CA GLY A 342 -88.74 -41.65 -23.40
C GLY A 342 -87.79 -40.71 -22.66
N LYS A 343 -88.16 -40.31 -21.44
CA LYS A 343 -87.32 -39.51 -20.53
C LYS A 343 -86.07 -40.28 -20.10
N ALA A 344 -86.22 -41.51 -19.60
CA ALA A 344 -85.08 -42.34 -19.17
C ALA A 344 -84.07 -42.55 -20.31
N ALA A 345 -84.55 -42.86 -21.52
CA ALA A 345 -83.72 -43.02 -22.72
C ALA A 345 -83.10 -41.72 -23.28
N LEU A 346 -83.41 -40.55 -22.69
CA LEU A 346 -82.73 -39.28 -22.90
C LEU A 346 -81.75 -38.96 -21.76
N GLU A 347 -82.10 -39.28 -20.51
CA GLU A 347 -81.22 -39.16 -19.35
C GLU A 347 -79.97 -40.06 -19.49
N ASP A 348 -80.13 -41.33 -19.91
CA ASP A 348 -79.01 -42.24 -20.21
C ASP A 348 -78.06 -41.68 -21.27
N LYS A 349 -78.60 -41.00 -22.29
CA LYS A 349 -77.79 -40.34 -23.35
C LYS A 349 -77.11 -39.07 -22.84
N GLY A 350 -77.72 -38.37 -21.88
CA GLY A 350 -77.07 -37.29 -21.15
C GLY A 350 -75.83 -37.80 -20.42
N TRP A 351 -75.99 -38.83 -19.59
CA TRP A 351 -74.87 -39.46 -18.87
C TRP A 351 -73.78 -39.99 -19.81
N GLU A 352 -74.14 -40.62 -20.94
CA GLU A 352 -73.17 -41.10 -21.93
C GLU A 352 -72.39 -39.97 -22.62
N LEU A 353 -73.02 -38.82 -22.86
CA LEU A 353 -72.37 -37.63 -23.44
C LEU A 353 -71.51 -36.90 -22.42
N ASP A 354 -71.98 -36.73 -21.19
CA ASP A 354 -71.22 -36.11 -20.10
C ASP A 354 -69.95 -36.91 -19.77
N ALA A 355 -70.05 -38.25 -19.70
CA ALA A 355 -68.88 -39.11 -19.52
C ALA A 355 -67.84 -38.93 -20.63
N LYS A 356 -68.27 -38.86 -21.89
CA LYS A 356 -67.38 -38.58 -23.04
C LYS A 356 -66.76 -37.19 -22.97
N LEU A 357 -67.51 -36.19 -22.48
CA LEU A 357 -67.06 -34.81 -22.35
C LEU A 357 -66.01 -34.68 -21.24
N VAL A 358 -66.19 -35.34 -20.09
CA VAL A 358 -65.20 -35.41 -19.00
C VAL A 358 -63.88 -35.99 -19.50
N THR A 359 -63.90 -37.17 -20.14
CA THR A 359 -62.65 -37.77 -20.67
C THR A 359 -61.95 -36.88 -21.71
N LYS A 360 -62.70 -36.09 -22.48
CA LYS A 360 -62.11 -35.12 -23.43
C LYS A 360 -61.57 -33.86 -22.76
N LEU A 361 -62.08 -33.44 -21.61
CA LEU A 361 -61.43 -32.42 -20.77
C LEU A 361 -60.12 -32.94 -20.17
N GLU A 362 -60.10 -34.17 -19.64
CA GLU A 362 -58.89 -34.81 -19.09
C GLU A 362 -57.76 -34.93 -20.15
N GLU A 363 -58.11 -35.35 -21.38
CA GLU A 363 -57.16 -35.39 -22.50
C GLU A 363 -56.57 -34.00 -22.85
N LEU A 364 -57.40 -32.95 -22.80
CA LEU A 364 -56.97 -31.57 -23.06
C LEU A 364 -56.11 -31.02 -21.92
N GLU A 365 -56.43 -31.30 -20.65
CA GLU A 365 -55.60 -30.91 -19.51
C GLU A 365 -54.25 -31.63 -19.53
N GLY A 366 -54.22 -32.91 -19.85
CA GLY A 366 -52.99 -33.67 -20.09
C GLY A 366 -52.17 -33.19 -21.30
N LEU A 367 -52.76 -32.47 -22.26
CA LEU A 367 -52.05 -31.77 -23.34
C LEU A 367 -51.50 -30.41 -22.86
N ALA A 368 -52.33 -29.60 -22.20
CA ALA A 368 -51.94 -28.29 -21.67
C ALA A 368 -50.77 -28.41 -20.68
N GLU A 369 -50.79 -29.41 -19.79
CA GLU A 369 -49.74 -29.63 -18.80
C GLU A 369 -48.40 -30.03 -19.45
N ARG A 370 -48.42 -30.87 -20.50
CA ARG A 370 -47.22 -31.18 -21.30
C ARG A 370 -46.68 -29.94 -22.00
N CYS A 371 -47.54 -29.07 -22.54
CA CYS A 371 -47.11 -27.79 -23.10
C CYS A 371 -46.49 -26.87 -22.03
N ASN A 372 -47.10 -26.78 -20.84
CA ASN A 372 -46.56 -26.00 -19.71
C ASN A 372 -45.17 -26.49 -19.27
N GLN A 373 -44.96 -27.82 -19.22
CA GLN A 373 -43.66 -28.41 -18.91
C GLN A 373 -42.60 -28.14 -20.00
N ALA A 374 -42.98 -28.14 -21.27
CA ALA A 374 -42.09 -27.76 -22.36
C ALA A 374 -41.68 -26.27 -22.28
N LEU A 375 -42.63 -25.37 -21.95
CA LEU A 375 -42.35 -23.95 -21.76
C LEU A 375 -41.44 -23.67 -20.56
N LYS A 376 -41.64 -24.38 -19.43
CA LYS A 376 -40.75 -24.31 -18.25
C LYS A 376 -39.31 -24.75 -18.56
N LYS A 377 -39.10 -25.65 -19.54
CA LYS A 377 -37.78 -26.07 -20.02
C LYS A 377 -37.16 -25.04 -20.98
N LEU A 378 -37.95 -24.51 -21.91
CA LEU A 378 -37.49 -23.56 -22.94
C LEU A 378 -37.24 -22.14 -22.39
N LYS A 379 -37.97 -21.72 -21.35
CA LYS A 379 -37.87 -20.39 -20.71
C LYS A 379 -37.84 -19.20 -21.71
N PRO A 380 -38.87 -19.03 -22.57
CA PRO A 380 -38.90 -18.01 -23.63
C PRO A 380 -39.12 -16.55 -23.13
N GLY A 381 -38.64 -16.20 -21.93
CA GLY A 381 -38.69 -14.84 -21.38
C GLY A 381 -40.08 -14.33 -20.96
N ILE A 382 -41.12 -15.17 -21.01
CA ILE A 382 -42.50 -14.80 -20.66
C ILE A 382 -43.11 -15.77 -19.64
N ASP A 383 -43.90 -15.23 -18.71
CA ASP A 383 -44.78 -16.04 -17.86
C ASP A 383 -46.07 -16.35 -18.62
N PHE A 384 -46.10 -17.53 -19.26
CA PHE A 384 -47.27 -18.02 -19.98
C PHE A 384 -47.56 -19.47 -19.60
N GLN A 385 -48.79 -19.72 -19.17
CA GLN A 385 -49.29 -21.04 -18.81
C GLN A 385 -50.63 -21.27 -19.52
N TYR A 386 -50.77 -22.41 -20.20
CA TYR A 386 -52.07 -22.92 -20.61
C TYR A 386 -52.87 -23.33 -19.37
N ARG A 387 -54.03 -22.71 -19.19
CA ARG A 387 -55.08 -23.11 -18.25
C ARG A 387 -56.34 -23.34 -19.07
N ILE A 388 -57.02 -24.45 -18.84
CA ILE A 388 -58.26 -24.78 -19.55
C ILE A 388 -59.46 -24.30 -18.74
N ASN A 389 -60.36 -23.59 -19.42
CA ASN A 389 -61.68 -23.27 -18.89
C ASN A 389 -62.67 -24.34 -19.36
N SER A 390 -63.00 -25.26 -18.45
CA SER A 390 -63.97 -26.35 -18.70
C SER A 390 -65.41 -25.89 -18.94
N LYS A 391 -65.71 -24.60 -18.76
CA LYS A 391 -67.01 -23.97 -19.07
C LYS A 391 -67.00 -23.15 -20.38
N GLY A 392 -65.92 -23.18 -21.16
CA GLY A 392 -65.84 -22.48 -22.44
C GLY A 392 -66.52 -23.28 -23.56
N SER A 393 -67.45 -22.66 -24.29
CA SER A 393 -68.17 -23.31 -25.40
C SER A 393 -67.40 -23.25 -26.74
N SER A 394 -66.32 -22.48 -26.81
CA SER A 394 -65.45 -22.36 -27.98
C SER A 394 -63.97 -22.54 -27.63
N PRO A 395 -63.11 -22.98 -28.58
CA PRO A 395 -61.67 -23.10 -28.34
C PRO A 395 -60.96 -21.79 -27.94
N ALA A 396 -61.57 -20.63 -28.22
CA ALA A 396 -61.05 -19.33 -27.80
C ALA A 396 -61.37 -19.01 -26.33
N GLU A 397 -62.52 -19.48 -25.81
CA GLU A 397 -62.90 -19.35 -24.39
C GLU A 397 -62.26 -20.43 -23.52
N MET A 398 -62.01 -21.63 -24.08
CA MET A 398 -61.35 -22.74 -23.36
C MET A 398 -59.86 -22.49 -23.14
N LEU A 399 -59.13 -21.93 -24.11
CA LEU A 399 -57.66 -21.76 -24.07
C LEU A 399 -57.19 -20.29 -24.00
N GLY A 400 -58.11 -19.33 -24.18
CA GLY A 400 -57.81 -17.91 -24.32
C GLY A 400 -57.12 -17.55 -25.66
N PRO A 401 -57.07 -16.26 -26.03
CA PRO A 401 -56.33 -15.79 -27.22
C PRO A 401 -54.80 -15.77 -27.01
N GLY A 402 -54.33 -15.82 -25.77
CA GLY A 402 -52.95 -15.56 -25.37
C GLY A 402 -51.88 -16.42 -26.05
N TYR A 403 -52.20 -17.67 -26.42
CA TYR A 403 -51.24 -18.52 -27.14
C TYR A 403 -50.91 -18.01 -28.55
N LYS A 404 -51.84 -17.28 -29.19
CA LYS A 404 -51.64 -16.63 -30.49
C LYS A 404 -51.01 -15.25 -30.37
N THR A 405 -51.39 -14.47 -29.35
CA THR A 405 -50.99 -13.05 -29.22
C THR A 405 -49.73 -12.82 -28.39
N VAL A 406 -49.41 -13.70 -27.43
CA VAL A 406 -48.25 -13.58 -26.53
C VAL A 406 -47.24 -14.69 -26.77
N LEU A 407 -47.69 -15.95 -26.69
CA LEU A 407 -46.78 -17.10 -26.77
C LEU A 407 -46.12 -17.23 -28.14
N LYS A 408 -46.89 -17.23 -29.24
CA LYS A 408 -46.34 -17.42 -30.58
C LYS A 408 -45.31 -16.33 -30.97
N PRO A 409 -45.54 -15.02 -30.73
CA PRO A 409 -44.51 -14.00 -30.95
C PRO A 409 -43.25 -14.19 -30.07
N ALA A 410 -43.40 -14.52 -28.79
CA ALA A 410 -42.26 -14.73 -27.90
C ALA A 410 -41.41 -15.96 -28.30
N LEU A 411 -42.04 -17.06 -28.72
CA LEU A 411 -41.35 -18.25 -29.25
C LEU A 411 -40.57 -17.91 -30.54
N LEU A 412 -41.14 -17.09 -31.42
CA LEU A 412 -40.44 -16.61 -32.62
C LEU A 412 -39.24 -15.73 -32.24
N ALA A 413 -39.43 -14.73 -31.37
CA ALA A 413 -38.35 -13.85 -30.90
C ALA A 413 -37.20 -14.63 -30.23
N HIS A 414 -37.53 -15.58 -29.35
CA HIS A 414 -36.55 -16.47 -28.73
C HIS A 414 -35.84 -17.37 -29.77
N SER A 415 -36.54 -17.81 -30.83
CA SER A 415 -35.91 -18.57 -31.92
C SER A 415 -34.97 -17.72 -32.79
N GLU A 416 -35.28 -16.45 -33.03
CA GLU A 416 -34.39 -15.54 -33.76
C GLU A 416 -33.17 -15.12 -32.92
N GLU A 417 -33.34 -14.89 -31.61
CA GLU A 417 -32.20 -14.58 -30.74
C GLU A 417 -31.29 -15.81 -30.55
N ASN A 418 -31.84 -17.03 -30.46
CA ASN A 418 -31.03 -18.26 -30.45
C ASN A 418 -30.26 -18.45 -31.78
N LYS A 419 -30.85 -18.11 -32.94
CA LYS A 419 -30.12 -18.10 -34.22
C LYS A 419 -29.01 -17.03 -34.22
N ARG A 420 -29.29 -15.85 -33.68
CA ARG A 420 -28.34 -14.74 -33.59
C ARG A 420 -27.13 -15.09 -32.73
N ILE A 421 -27.35 -15.69 -31.56
CA ILE A 421 -26.31 -16.23 -30.69
C ILE A 421 -25.53 -17.33 -31.43
N ALA A 422 -26.20 -18.28 -32.08
CA ALA A 422 -25.51 -19.31 -32.86
C ALA A 422 -24.64 -18.74 -34.01
N VAL A 423 -25.08 -17.65 -34.66
CA VAL A 423 -24.30 -16.95 -35.69
C VAL A 423 -23.14 -16.15 -35.09
N SER A 424 -23.30 -15.52 -33.93
CA SER A 424 -22.22 -14.84 -33.20
C SER A 424 -21.14 -15.84 -32.80
N ASN A 425 -21.51 -16.91 -32.09
CA ASN A 425 -20.61 -17.97 -31.66
C ASN A 425 -19.88 -18.63 -32.85
N LEU A 426 -20.54 -18.74 -34.02
CA LEU A 426 -19.91 -19.25 -35.25
C LEU A 426 -18.91 -18.25 -35.84
N ALA A 427 -19.22 -16.95 -35.84
CA ALA A 427 -18.29 -15.91 -36.28
C ALA A 427 -17.07 -15.82 -35.36
N GLU A 428 -17.27 -15.83 -34.05
CA GLU A 428 -16.22 -15.87 -33.02
C GLU A 428 -15.34 -17.11 -33.17
N SER A 429 -15.93 -18.29 -33.40
CA SER A 429 -15.19 -19.53 -33.69
C SER A 429 -14.36 -19.43 -34.98
N VAL A 430 -14.90 -18.82 -36.04
CA VAL A 430 -14.19 -18.56 -37.30
C VAL A 430 -13.04 -17.57 -37.12
N ASP A 431 -13.19 -16.54 -36.29
CA ASP A 431 -12.12 -15.57 -36.01
C ASP A 431 -11.02 -16.17 -35.12
N LEU A 432 -11.36 -16.92 -34.07
CA LEU A 432 -10.41 -17.72 -33.28
C LEU A 432 -9.65 -18.72 -34.16
N GLN A 433 -10.30 -19.32 -35.16
CA GLN A 433 -9.63 -20.22 -36.10
C GLN A 433 -8.65 -19.49 -37.05
N LYS A 434 -8.91 -18.21 -37.40
CA LYS A 434 -7.93 -17.36 -38.12
C LYS A 434 -6.73 -17.01 -37.25
N GLU A 435 -6.97 -16.66 -35.98
CA GLU A 435 -5.88 -16.39 -35.02
C GLU A 435 -5.00 -17.63 -34.82
N LEU A 436 -5.61 -18.80 -34.66
CA LEU A 436 -4.89 -20.09 -34.58
C LEU A 436 -4.02 -20.33 -35.82
N GLN A 437 -4.54 -20.09 -37.03
CA GLN A 437 -3.79 -20.21 -38.28
C GLN A 437 -2.64 -19.20 -38.39
N GLY A 438 -2.86 -17.96 -37.94
CA GLY A 438 -1.82 -16.93 -37.85
C GLY A 438 -0.70 -17.34 -36.88
N SER A 439 -1.06 -17.79 -35.68
CA SER A 439 -0.12 -18.30 -34.68
C SER A 439 0.66 -19.53 -35.18
N ALA A 440 -0.01 -20.46 -35.87
CA ALA A 440 0.65 -21.63 -36.47
C ALA A 440 1.68 -21.23 -37.55
N LYS A 441 1.37 -20.24 -38.39
CA LYS A 441 2.32 -19.70 -39.37
C LYS A 441 3.54 -19.06 -38.70
N ILE A 442 3.32 -18.27 -37.65
CA ILE A 442 4.41 -17.65 -36.87
C ILE A 442 5.27 -18.73 -36.20
N LEU A 443 4.67 -19.79 -35.64
CA LEU A 443 5.42 -20.90 -35.05
C LEU A 443 6.29 -21.62 -36.08
N GLU A 444 5.85 -21.77 -37.33
CA GLU A 444 6.64 -22.42 -38.38
C GLU A 444 7.74 -21.50 -38.95
N GLU A 445 7.51 -20.18 -39.00
CA GLU A 445 8.55 -19.19 -39.25
C GLU A 445 9.62 -19.20 -38.14
N LYS A 446 9.22 -19.37 -36.87
CA LYS A 446 10.16 -19.54 -35.76
C LYS A 446 10.88 -20.89 -35.80
N ARG A 447 10.20 -21.98 -36.19
CA ARG A 447 10.82 -23.31 -36.37
C ARG A 447 11.90 -23.28 -37.43
N SER A 448 11.59 -22.79 -38.63
CA SER A 448 12.56 -22.69 -39.73
C SER A 448 13.75 -21.77 -39.37
N TYR A 449 13.52 -20.68 -38.63
CA TYR A 449 14.60 -19.87 -38.07
C TYR A 449 15.47 -20.63 -37.07
N ILE A 450 14.88 -21.39 -36.14
CA ILE A 450 15.62 -22.25 -35.19
C ILE A 450 16.45 -23.29 -35.94
N SER A 451 15.88 -23.98 -36.94
CA SER A 451 16.64 -24.92 -37.79
C SER A 451 17.83 -24.26 -38.49
N SER A 452 17.68 -22.99 -38.92
CA SER A 452 18.78 -22.23 -39.54
C SER A 452 19.88 -21.81 -38.55
N LEU A 453 19.54 -21.62 -37.27
CA LEU A 453 20.52 -21.38 -36.20
C LEU A 453 21.20 -22.69 -35.78
N GLN A 454 20.46 -23.79 -35.71
CA GLN A 454 20.98 -25.09 -35.34
C GLN A 454 21.98 -25.60 -36.40
N ALA A 455 21.67 -25.48 -37.70
CA ALA A 455 22.63 -25.79 -38.76
C ALA A 455 23.93 -24.96 -38.69
N LYS A 456 23.85 -23.68 -38.25
CA LYS A 456 25.05 -22.85 -38.00
C LYS A 456 25.80 -23.25 -36.74
N HIS A 457 25.11 -23.71 -35.71
CA HIS A 457 25.74 -24.27 -34.52
C HIS A 457 26.49 -25.56 -34.87
N ASP A 458 25.86 -26.46 -35.62
CA ASP A 458 26.47 -27.71 -36.10
C ASP A 458 27.69 -27.44 -37.00
N GLU A 459 27.64 -26.42 -37.86
CA GLU A 459 28.80 -25.96 -38.65
C GLU A 459 29.95 -25.46 -37.75
N MET A 460 29.64 -24.64 -36.74
CA MET A 460 30.65 -24.13 -35.80
C MET A 460 31.24 -25.24 -34.92
N VAL A 461 30.42 -26.20 -34.49
CA VAL A 461 30.88 -27.40 -33.77
C VAL A 461 31.76 -28.27 -34.68
N ALA A 462 31.42 -28.44 -35.95
CA ALA A 462 32.27 -29.14 -36.92
C ALA A 462 33.63 -28.44 -37.13
N ARG A 463 33.66 -27.10 -37.16
CA ARG A 463 34.91 -26.32 -37.22
C ARG A 463 35.75 -26.45 -35.95
N LEU A 464 35.13 -26.41 -34.76
CA LEU A 464 35.83 -26.65 -33.49
C LEU A 464 36.42 -28.07 -33.43
N ASN A 465 35.65 -29.09 -33.84
CA ASN A 465 36.11 -30.48 -33.94
C ASN A 465 37.17 -30.72 -35.05
N LEU A 466 37.39 -29.76 -35.95
CA LEU A 466 38.51 -29.78 -36.89
C LEU A 466 39.74 -29.16 -36.23
N LEU A 467 39.60 -27.96 -35.65
CA LEU A 467 40.68 -27.26 -34.95
C LEU A 467 41.25 -28.05 -33.78
N ASP A 468 40.41 -28.75 -33.01
CA ASP A 468 40.82 -29.62 -31.90
C ASP A 468 41.69 -30.81 -32.38
N ARG A 469 41.38 -31.36 -33.57
CA ARG A 469 42.22 -32.38 -34.22
C ARG A 469 43.52 -31.80 -34.77
N GLU A 470 43.49 -30.57 -35.30
CA GLU A 470 44.69 -29.86 -35.74
C GLU A 470 45.63 -29.58 -34.55
N ILE A 471 45.10 -29.08 -33.43
CA ILE A 471 45.83 -28.87 -32.17
C ILE A 471 46.40 -30.20 -31.64
N THR A 472 45.60 -31.27 -31.61
CA THR A 472 46.06 -32.60 -31.16
C THR A 472 47.17 -33.15 -32.06
N ASN A 473 47.07 -32.96 -33.38
CA ASN A 473 48.11 -33.36 -34.34
C ASN A 473 49.38 -32.53 -34.16
N ASP A 474 49.26 -31.22 -34.00
CA ASP A 474 50.38 -30.30 -33.78
C ASP A 474 51.08 -30.55 -32.45
N ASP A 475 50.38 -30.85 -31.36
CA ASP A 475 50.99 -31.29 -30.10
C ASP A 475 51.69 -32.65 -30.24
N SER A 476 51.09 -33.60 -30.98
CA SER A 476 51.74 -34.88 -31.29
C SER A 476 53.03 -34.71 -32.11
N ARG A 477 53.07 -33.70 -33.00
CA ARG A 477 54.27 -33.32 -33.76
C ARG A 477 55.29 -32.62 -32.86
N CYS A 478 54.89 -31.62 -32.08
CA CYS A 478 55.78 -30.89 -31.18
C CYS A 478 56.39 -31.80 -30.10
N THR A 479 55.63 -32.75 -29.55
CA THR A 479 56.17 -33.74 -28.60
C THR A 479 57.06 -34.79 -29.27
N ALA A 480 56.91 -35.06 -30.57
CA ALA A 480 57.85 -35.88 -31.34
C ALA A 480 59.13 -35.10 -31.69
N ASP A 481 59.02 -33.82 -32.03
CA ASP A 481 60.15 -32.94 -32.34
C ASP A 481 60.98 -32.62 -31.09
N ALA A 482 60.34 -32.40 -29.94
CA ALA A 482 61.02 -32.26 -28.65
C ALA A 482 61.76 -33.54 -28.24
N ARG A 483 61.22 -34.73 -28.55
CA ARG A 483 61.93 -36.01 -28.38
C ARG A 483 63.15 -36.08 -29.30
N ARG A 484 63.00 -35.81 -30.60
CA ARG A 484 64.12 -35.79 -31.55
C ARG A 484 65.23 -34.82 -31.13
N MET A 485 64.88 -33.59 -30.73
CA MET A 485 65.87 -32.61 -30.24
C MET A 485 66.53 -33.04 -28.93
N LYS A 486 65.82 -33.74 -28.02
CA LYS A 486 66.45 -34.34 -26.84
C LYS A 486 67.45 -35.44 -27.24
N ASP A 487 67.06 -36.36 -28.11
CA ASP A 487 67.89 -37.48 -28.53
C ASP A 487 69.14 -36.98 -29.30
N GLU A 488 69.00 -35.92 -30.10
CA GLU A 488 70.11 -35.22 -30.76
C GLU A 488 71.02 -34.48 -29.76
N LEU A 489 70.48 -33.82 -28.74
CA LEU A 489 71.27 -33.19 -27.68
C LEU A 489 72.01 -34.22 -26.82
N GLU A 490 71.37 -35.34 -26.48
CA GLU A 490 71.96 -36.44 -25.71
C GLU A 490 73.09 -37.11 -26.53
N LYS A 491 72.88 -37.30 -27.84
CA LYS A 491 73.98 -37.68 -28.74
C LYS A 491 75.09 -36.64 -28.77
N LYS A 492 74.78 -35.34 -28.91
CA LYS A 492 75.78 -34.27 -28.98
C LYS A 492 76.57 -34.10 -27.67
N TYR A 493 75.94 -34.39 -26.54
CA TYR A 493 76.60 -34.45 -25.24
C TYR A 493 77.58 -35.62 -25.16
N ASN A 494 77.19 -36.80 -25.63
CA ASN A 494 78.11 -37.95 -25.73
C ASN A 494 79.24 -37.73 -26.75
N ASP A 495 78.95 -37.12 -27.92
CA ASP A 495 79.97 -36.68 -28.90
C ASP A 495 80.97 -35.72 -28.22
N LEU A 496 80.48 -34.77 -27.41
CA LEU A 496 81.31 -33.78 -26.72
C LEU A 496 82.18 -34.41 -25.62
N ILE A 497 81.66 -35.36 -24.84
CA ILE A 497 82.45 -36.12 -23.85
C ILE A 497 83.57 -36.90 -24.53
N SER A 498 83.35 -37.51 -25.70
CA SER A 498 84.42 -38.15 -26.48
C SER A 498 85.53 -37.14 -26.80
N VAL A 499 85.17 -35.99 -27.37
CA VAL A 499 86.12 -34.92 -27.71
C VAL A 499 86.84 -34.35 -26.48
N GLU A 500 86.16 -34.25 -25.33
CA GLU A 500 86.77 -33.82 -24.06
C GLU A 500 87.80 -34.85 -23.58
N THR A 501 87.48 -36.15 -23.60
CA THR A 501 88.45 -37.21 -23.25
C THR A 501 89.62 -37.32 -24.24
N GLU A 502 89.37 -37.13 -25.55
CA GLU A 502 90.42 -37.08 -26.58
C GLU A 502 91.33 -35.85 -26.40
N ALA A 503 90.77 -34.71 -25.99
CA ALA A 503 91.52 -33.49 -25.70
C ALA A 503 92.38 -33.64 -24.42
N ASP A 504 91.83 -34.23 -23.35
CA ASP A 504 92.59 -34.55 -22.13
C ASP A 504 93.72 -35.54 -22.40
N GLU A 505 93.49 -36.59 -23.19
CA GLU A 505 94.55 -37.51 -23.62
C GLU A 505 95.59 -36.80 -24.48
N PHE A 506 95.20 -35.91 -25.40
CA PHE A 506 96.14 -35.14 -26.20
C PHE A 506 96.98 -34.18 -25.34
N LEU A 507 96.35 -33.49 -24.38
CA LEU A 507 96.98 -32.54 -23.47
C LEU A 507 98.01 -33.26 -22.60
N LYS A 508 97.62 -34.36 -21.95
CA LYS A 508 98.50 -35.26 -21.17
C LYS A 508 99.66 -35.83 -22.00
N ASN A 509 99.41 -36.20 -23.25
CA ASN A 509 100.46 -36.62 -24.18
C ASN A 509 101.36 -35.46 -24.65
N SER A 510 100.91 -34.21 -24.56
CA SER A 510 101.74 -33.02 -24.85
C SER A 510 102.58 -32.59 -23.65
N GLU A 511 102.02 -32.62 -22.43
CA GLU A 511 102.76 -32.42 -21.17
C GLU A 511 103.90 -33.43 -21.03
N LYS A 512 103.64 -34.72 -21.29
CA LYS A 512 104.70 -35.73 -21.26
C LYS A 512 105.83 -35.42 -22.26
N ARG A 513 105.48 -35.05 -23.50
CA ARG A 513 106.49 -34.66 -24.51
C ARG A 513 107.29 -33.42 -24.10
N LEU A 514 106.68 -32.50 -23.36
CA LEU A 514 107.38 -31.34 -22.79
C LEU A 514 108.34 -31.76 -21.67
N GLN A 515 107.93 -32.67 -20.78
CA GLN A 515 108.81 -33.25 -19.74
C GLN A 515 109.99 -34.02 -20.34
N ASP A 516 109.73 -34.89 -21.33
CA ASP A 516 110.76 -35.64 -22.06
C ASP A 516 111.74 -34.68 -22.77
N ALA A 517 111.26 -33.54 -23.30
CA ALA A 517 112.11 -32.53 -23.91
C ALA A 517 112.95 -31.72 -22.91
N ILE A 518 112.39 -31.37 -21.73
CA ILE A 518 113.12 -30.69 -20.65
C ILE A 518 114.26 -31.58 -20.11
N LEU A 519 114.01 -32.88 -19.94
CA LEU A 519 115.05 -33.84 -19.54
C LEU A 519 116.18 -33.90 -20.59
N LYS A 520 115.86 -33.86 -21.88
CA LYS A 520 116.84 -33.88 -22.96
C LYS A 520 117.67 -32.58 -23.06
N ASP A 521 117.07 -31.43 -22.76
CA ASP A 521 117.78 -30.15 -22.68
C ASP A 521 118.73 -30.10 -21.47
N ASP A 522 118.34 -30.71 -20.33
CA ASP A 522 119.24 -30.88 -19.18
C ASP A 522 120.39 -31.87 -19.49
N GLU A 523 120.13 -32.97 -20.21
CA GLU A 523 121.18 -33.88 -20.70
C GLU A 523 122.16 -33.19 -21.67
N GLU A 524 121.66 -32.39 -22.63
CA GLU A 524 122.47 -31.66 -23.61
C GLU A 524 123.27 -30.52 -22.98
N THR A 525 122.69 -29.77 -22.04
CA THR A 525 123.44 -28.75 -21.29
C THR A 525 124.49 -29.37 -20.36
N GLN A 526 124.20 -30.49 -19.69
CA GLN A 526 125.22 -31.25 -18.96
C GLN A 526 126.30 -31.82 -19.90
N ALA A 527 125.99 -32.17 -21.14
CA ALA A 527 127.00 -32.58 -22.13
C ALA A 527 127.91 -31.39 -22.51
N ALA A 528 127.34 -30.23 -22.85
CA ALA A 528 128.08 -29.01 -23.18
C ALA A 528 128.98 -28.53 -22.01
N VAL A 529 128.52 -28.66 -20.75
CA VAL A 529 129.34 -28.37 -19.56
C VAL A 529 130.53 -29.34 -19.44
N ARG A 530 130.34 -30.62 -19.77
CA ARG A 530 131.44 -31.62 -19.79
C ARG A 530 132.46 -31.34 -20.90
N GLU A 531 132.02 -30.96 -22.09
CA GLU A 531 132.92 -30.52 -23.18
C GLU A 531 133.70 -29.26 -22.79
N LEU A 532 133.06 -28.26 -22.18
CA LEU A 532 133.72 -27.05 -21.69
C LEU A 532 134.80 -27.33 -20.65
N LEU A 533 134.55 -28.24 -19.71
CA LEU A 533 135.55 -28.66 -18.71
C LEU A 533 136.75 -29.36 -19.39
N GLN A 534 136.48 -30.28 -20.31
CA GLN A 534 137.53 -30.99 -21.05
C GLN A 534 138.38 -30.03 -21.92
N LEU A 535 137.77 -28.96 -22.45
CA LEU A 535 138.46 -27.92 -23.19
C LEU A 535 139.36 -27.07 -22.26
N ILE A 536 138.88 -26.73 -21.06
CA ILE A 536 139.66 -26.04 -20.02
C ILE A 536 140.88 -26.88 -19.61
N ASP A 537 140.70 -28.19 -19.38
CA ASP A 537 141.81 -29.10 -19.05
C ASP A 537 142.86 -29.13 -20.17
N SER A 538 142.44 -29.21 -21.44
CA SER A 538 143.38 -29.17 -22.59
C SER A 538 144.16 -27.85 -22.69
N ILE A 539 143.56 -26.73 -22.26
CA ILE A 539 144.21 -25.40 -22.21
C ILE A 539 145.22 -25.35 -21.06
N ALA A 540 144.93 -26.00 -19.92
CA ALA A 540 145.88 -26.14 -18.82
C ALA A 540 147.09 -27.01 -19.22
N GLU A 541 146.87 -28.17 -19.87
CA GLU A 541 147.94 -29.02 -20.41
C GLU A 541 148.81 -28.24 -21.42
N HIS A 542 148.20 -27.48 -22.33
CA HIS A 542 148.94 -26.66 -23.30
C HIS A 542 149.71 -25.51 -22.63
N LYS A 543 149.16 -24.88 -21.58
CA LYS A 543 149.87 -23.87 -20.79
C LYS A 543 151.12 -24.45 -20.14
N ASP A 544 151.00 -25.60 -19.48
CA ASP A 544 152.11 -26.21 -18.75
C ASP A 544 153.18 -26.77 -19.71
N PHE A 545 152.77 -27.29 -20.89
CA PHE A 545 153.68 -27.60 -22.00
C PHE A 545 154.45 -26.37 -22.51
N MET A 546 153.79 -25.22 -22.64
CA MET A 546 154.42 -23.97 -23.05
C MET A 546 155.39 -23.44 -21.98
N GLU A 547 155.05 -23.50 -20.70
CA GLU A 547 155.94 -23.12 -19.60
C GLU A 547 157.18 -24.03 -19.54
N ALA A 548 157.02 -25.34 -19.71
CA ALA A 548 158.14 -26.29 -19.83
C ALA A 548 159.03 -25.99 -21.05
N THR A 549 158.43 -25.68 -22.21
CA THR A 549 159.17 -25.31 -23.44
C THR A 549 159.95 -24.00 -23.26
N ILE A 550 159.39 -23.01 -22.56
CA ILE A 550 160.07 -21.75 -22.23
C ILE A 550 161.21 -21.99 -21.23
N ALA A 551 161.04 -22.87 -20.25
CA ALA A 551 162.11 -23.27 -19.33
C ALA A 551 163.29 -23.96 -20.05
N GLN A 552 162.98 -24.89 -20.96
CA GLN A 552 163.97 -25.56 -21.81
C GLN A 552 164.75 -24.55 -22.68
N ARG A 553 164.06 -23.63 -23.38
CA ARG A 553 164.69 -22.57 -24.19
C ARG A 553 165.54 -21.61 -23.37
N ARG A 554 165.17 -21.33 -22.11
CA ARG A 554 166.00 -20.56 -21.18
C ARG A 554 167.28 -21.29 -20.82
N LYS A 555 167.22 -22.61 -20.56
CA LYS A 555 168.40 -23.43 -20.26
C LYS A 555 169.43 -23.40 -21.41
N GLU A 556 168.96 -23.60 -22.64
CA GLU A 556 169.79 -23.54 -23.86
C GLU A 556 170.44 -22.16 -24.07
N LEU A 557 169.76 -21.07 -23.68
CA LEU A 557 170.31 -19.71 -23.70
C LEU A 557 171.41 -19.47 -22.64
N TYR A 558 171.31 -20.08 -21.45
CA TYR A 558 172.38 -19.99 -20.45
C TYR A 558 173.59 -20.85 -20.83
N GLU A 559 173.38 -22.08 -21.30
CA GLU A 559 174.47 -22.98 -21.74
C GLU A 559 175.26 -22.38 -22.92
N THR A 560 174.60 -21.67 -23.84
CA THR A 560 175.28 -20.95 -24.94
C THR A 560 175.99 -19.66 -24.47
N ALA A 561 175.50 -18.98 -23.44
CA ALA A 561 176.19 -17.83 -22.85
C ALA A 561 177.48 -18.22 -22.13
N ASP A 562 177.47 -19.30 -21.33
CA ASP A 562 178.64 -19.79 -20.61
C ASP A 562 179.76 -20.28 -21.57
N TYR A 563 179.41 -20.92 -22.69
CA TYR A 563 180.40 -21.32 -23.68
C TYR A 563 181.12 -20.12 -24.32
N ILE A 564 180.38 -19.03 -24.60
CA ILE A 564 180.96 -17.77 -25.13
C ILE A 564 181.85 -17.11 -24.07
N ALA A 565 181.49 -17.18 -22.78
CA ALA A 565 182.35 -16.67 -21.70
C ALA A 565 183.70 -17.41 -21.62
N SER A 566 183.74 -18.71 -21.92
CA SER A 566 184.99 -19.50 -21.89
C SER A 566 186.04 -19.05 -22.92
N LEU A 567 185.61 -18.46 -24.04
CA LEU A 567 186.49 -17.94 -25.10
C LEU A 567 187.25 -16.66 -24.70
N ALA A 568 186.86 -16.00 -23.60
CA ALA A 568 187.43 -14.71 -23.20
C ALA A 568 188.71 -14.81 -22.33
N SER A 569 189.15 -16.01 -21.92
CA SER A 569 190.11 -16.14 -20.80
C SER A 569 191.30 -17.09 -21.00
N LYS A 570 192.08 -16.94 -22.10
CA LYS A 570 193.58 -17.05 -22.09
C LYS A 570 194.25 -16.80 -23.45
N THR A 571 194.74 -15.57 -23.64
CA THR A 571 195.80 -15.21 -24.59
C THR A 571 196.83 -14.30 -23.93
N SER A 572 197.59 -14.83 -22.97
CA SER A 572 198.75 -14.12 -22.41
C SER A 572 199.74 -15.08 -21.73
N SER A 573 201.04 -14.82 -21.96
CA SER A 573 202.22 -15.45 -21.34
C SER A 573 202.46 -16.95 -21.62
N ALA A 574 203.68 -17.45 -21.84
CA ALA A 574 204.92 -16.96 -22.49
C ALA A 574 205.87 -18.18 -22.61
N ASN A 575 206.89 -18.14 -23.48
CA ASN A 575 207.82 -19.27 -23.68
C ASN A 575 209.28 -18.93 -23.30
N PRO A 576 209.59 -18.91 -21.99
CA PRO A 576 210.72 -19.72 -21.49
C PRO A 576 210.45 -20.29 -20.06
N ARG A 577 211.14 -21.35 -19.58
CA ARG A 577 212.24 -22.17 -20.13
C ARG A 577 212.15 -23.59 -19.54
N THR A 578 212.70 -24.57 -20.27
CA THR A 578 212.56 -26.04 -20.10
C THR A 578 211.12 -26.53 -20.22
#